data_AF-A0A0A9HN73-F1
#
_entry.id   AF-A0A0A9HN73-F1
#
_cell.length_a   1.000
_cell.length_b   1.000
_cell.length_c   1.000
_cell.angle_alpha   90.00
_cell.angle_beta   90.00
_cell.angle_gamma   90.00
#
_symmetry.space_group_name_H-M   'P 1'
#
loop_
_entity.id
_entity.type
_entity.pdbx_description
1 polymer ?
#
loop_
_entity_poly.entity_id
_entity_poly.type
_entity_poly.pdbx_seq_one_letter_code
_entity_poly.pdbx_strand_id
1 'polypeptide(L)'
;MDFDPEFADALYFYPRESLDFLDTAAKCAQSDMIKRSNDSKREDQKKFVHVRVDVSGSPLEFPEASPSIGKVRARHMGKLITLKGTVTRLGAAKMIEYERDYMCRKCKHRVQRVVEVLPSRS
;
A
#
# COMPACT_ATOMS: atom_id res chain seq x y z
N MET A 1 10.50 14.85 -3.77
CA MET A 1 9.31 15.51 -4.35
C MET A 1 9.70 16.55 -5.41
N ASP A 2 10.98 16.90 -5.54
CA ASP A 2 11.44 17.94 -6.47
C ASP A 2 11.50 17.49 -7.93
N PHE A 3 11.39 16.18 -8.19
CA PHE A 3 11.39 15.62 -9.54
C PHE A 3 10.07 15.85 -10.27
N ASP A 4 8.95 15.73 -9.57
CA ASP A 4 7.61 15.95 -10.11
C ASP A 4 6.67 16.45 -9.00
N PRO A 5 6.45 17.78 -8.91
CA PRO A 5 5.58 18.38 -7.90
C PRO A 5 4.10 18.02 -8.10
N GLU A 6 3.65 17.87 -9.34
CA GLU A 6 2.25 17.57 -9.65
C GLU A 6 1.89 16.17 -9.19
N PHE A 7 2.80 15.21 -9.44
CA PHE A 7 2.65 13.85 -8.90
C PHE A 7 2.75 13.82 -7.38
N ALA A 8 3.61 14.65 -6.77
CA ALA A 8 3.73 14.75 -5.32
C ALA A 8 2.40 15.18 -4.66
N ASP A 9 1.73 16.18 -5.24
CA ASP A 9 0.42 16.63 -4.80
C ASP A 9 -0.64 15.54 -5.00
N ALA A 10 -0.66 14.90 -6.17
CA ALA A 10 -1.57 13.78 -6.44
C ALA A 10 -1.39 12.64 -5.43
N LEU A 11 -0.15 12.29 -5.09
CA LEU A 11 0.17 11.27 -4.09
C LEU A 11 -0.33 11.64 -2.69
N TYR A 12 -0.31 12.93 -2.34
CA TYR A 12 -0.80 13.41 -1.06
C TYR A 12 -2.33 13.36 -0.95
N PHE A 13 -3.04 13.78 -2.00
CA PHE A 13 -4.51 13.86 -2.01
C PHE A 13 -5.21 12.54 -2.37
N TYR A 14 -4.58 11.73 -3.24
CA TYR A 14 -5.15 10.51 -3.81
C TYR A 14 -4.17 9.32 -3.64
N PRO A 15 -3.78 8.98 -2.39
CA PRO A 15 -2.73 8.00 -2.16
C PRO A 15 -3.10 6.61 -2.67
N ARG A 16 -4.38 6.25 -2.70
CA ARG A 16 -4.81 4.91 -3.14
C ARG A 16 -4.50 4.71 -4.62
N GLU A 17 -4.95 5.63 -5.45
CA GLU A 17 -4.76 5.59 -6.90
C GLU A 17 -3.27 5.69 -7.26
N SER A 18 -2.54 6.61 -6.61
CA SER A 18 -1.11 6.79 -6.87
C SER A 18 -0.27 5.59 -6.42
N LEU A 19 -0.57 4.97 -5.28
CA LEU A 19 0.17 3.79 -4.82
C LEU A 19 -0.13 2.56 -5.67
N ASP A 20 -1.39 2.35 -6.09
CA ASP A 20 -1.75 1.24 -6.99
C ASP A 20 -1.01 1.37 -8.34
N PHE A 21 -0.86 2.60 -8.84
CA PHE A 21 -0.06 2.89 -10.03
C PHE A 21 1.42 2.56 -9.82
N LEU A 22 2.02 3.00 -8.70
CA LEU A 22 3.42 2.72 -8.37
C LEU A 22 3.68 1.21 -8.18
N ASP A 23 2.76 0.48 -7.55
CA ASP A 23 2.84 -0.97 -7.39
C ASP A 23 2.84 -1.69 -8.74
N THR A 24 2.00 -1.22 -9.66
CA THR A 24 1.95 -1.74 -11.04
C THR A 24 3.25 -1.46 -11.78
N ALA A 25 3.76 -0.23 -11.70
CA ALA A 25 5.04 0.16 -12.31
C ALA A 25 6.21 -0.66 -11.74
N ALA A 26 6.24 -0.90 -10.42
CA ALA A 26 7.26 -1.70 -9.76
C ALA A 26 7.22 -3.17 -10.20
N LYS A 27 6.01 -3.75 -10.37
CA LYS A 27 5.85 -5.10 -10.94
C LYS A 27 6.36 -5.19 -12.38
N CYS A 28 6.09 -4.18 -13.20
CA CYS A 28 6.60 -4.11 -14.57
C CYS A 28 8.13 -4.03 -14.58
N ALA A 29 8.71 -3.14 -13.76
CA ALA A 29 10.16 -2.98 -13.65
C ALA A 29 10.84 -4.29 -13.19
N GLN A 30 10.28 -4.98 -12.20
CA GLN A 30 10.77 -6.28 -11.76
C GLN A 30 10.74 -7.31 -12.91
N SER A 31 9.63 -7.37 -13.64
CA SER A 31 9.46 -8.30 -14.75
C SER A 31 10.49 -8.05 -15.86
N ASP A 32 10.76 -6.79 -16.17
CA ASP A 32 11.73 -6.42 -17.21
C ASP A 32 13.18 -6.65 -16.77
N MET A 33 13.50 -6.44 -15.49
CA MET A 33 14.81 -6.79 -14.94
C MET A 33 15.08 -8.30 -15.02
N ILE A 34 14.09 -9.13 -14.68
CA ILE A 34 14.20 -10.60 -14.75
C ILE A 34 14.36 -11.08 -16.20
N LYS A 35 13.64 -10.48 -17.15
CA LYS A 35 13.83 -10.80 -18.58
C LYS A 35 15.24 -10.48 -19.07
N ARG A 36 15.84 -9.39 -18.57
CA ARG A 36 17.18 -8.93 -18.98
C ARG A 36 18.30 -9.74 -18.37
N SER A 37 18.12 -10.32 -17.18
CA SER A 37 19.20 -11.02 -16.48
C SER A 37 19.54 -12.39 -17.06
N ASN A 38 18.71 -12.97 -17.95
CA ASN A 38 18.92 -14.29 -18.59
C ASN A 38 19.28 -15.43 -17.61
N ASP A 39 19.07 -15.23 -16.32
CA ASP A 39 19.51 -16.16 -15.30
C ASP A 39 18.45 -17.25 -15.18
N SER A 40 18.76 -18.39 -15.78
CA SER A 40 17.91 -19.60 -15.86
C SER A 40 17.58 -20.24 -14.52
N LYS A 41 18.00 -19.64 -13.41
CA LYS A 41 17.55 -20.00 -12.07
C LYS A 41 16.23 -19.30 -11.82
N ARG A 42 15.20 -20.11 -11.59
CA ARG A 42 13.82 -19.74 -11.22
C ARG A 42 13.82 -18.75 -10.04
N GLU A 43 14.10 -17.48 -10.28
CA GLU A 43 13.80 -16.43 -9.32
C GLU A 43 12.29 -16.30 -9.31
N ASP A 44 11.67 -16.86 -8.26
CA ASP A 44 10.24 -16.77 -8.06
C ASP A 44 9.84 -15.30 -8.02
N GLN A 45 9.18 -14.85 -9.09
CA GLN A 45 8.62 -13.51 -9.16
C GLN A 45 7.70 -13.30 -7.97
N LYS A 46 8.02 -12.27 -7.17
CA LYS A 46 7.16 -11.89 -6.07
C LYS A 46 5.84 -11.36 -6.66
N LYS A 47 4.78 -12.17 -6.56
CA LYS A 47 3.46 -11.87 -7.12
C LYS A 47 2.89 -10.52 -6.64
N PHE A 48 3.21 -10.13 -5.41
CA PHE A 48 2.74 -8.90 -4.79
C PHE A 48 3.92 -8.02 -4.36
N VAL A 49 4.14 -6.96 -5.14
CA VAL A 49 5.09 -5.88 -4.83
C VAL A 49 4.28 -4.68 -4.36
N HIS A 50 4.70 -4.09 -3.24
CA HIS A 50 4.12 -2.87 -2.68
C HIS A 50 5.23 -1.84 -2.47
N VAL A 51 5.07 -0.68 -3.09
CA VAL A 51 5.95 0.46 -2.95
C VAL A 51 5.68 1.13 -1.61
N ARG A 52 6.74 1.38 -0.85
CA ARG A 52 6.68 2.12 0.40
C ARG A 52 7.27 3.50 0.17
N VAL A 53 6.43 4.52 0.31
CA VAL A 53 6.86 5.91 0.17
C VAL A 53 7.23 6.43 1.55
N ASP A 54 8.47 6.85 1.68
CA ASP A 54 8.89 7.61 2.85
C ASP A 54 8.77 9.10 2.55
N VAL A 55 7.81 9.75 3.23
CA VAL A 55 7.59 11.19 3.14
C VAL A 55 8.33 11.93 4.25
N SER A 56 9.27 11.27 4.94
CA SER A 56 10.06 11.85 6.03
C SER A 56 11.16 12.81 5.54
N GLY A 57 10.74 13.83 4.78
CA GLY A 57 11.50 15.07 4.61
C GLY A 57 11.54 15.86 5.94
N SER A 58 12.22 17.00 5.93
CA SER A 58 12.21 17.88 7.10
C SER A 58 10.74 18.24 7.43
N PRO A 59 10.25 18.08 8.68
CA PRO A 59 8.87 18.43 9.04
C PRO A 59 8.53 19.93 8.81
N LEU A 60 9.56 20.73 8.52
CA LEU A 60 9.46 22.15 8.17
C LEU A 60 9.07 22.36 6.70
N GLU A 61 9.39 21.42 5.81
CA GLU A 61 9.08 21.53 4.38
C GLU A 61 7.62 21.21 4.05
N PHE A 62 6.96 20.35 4.84
CA PHE A 62 5.57 20.00 4.57
C PHE A 62 4.77 19.74 5.86
N PRO A 63 4.34 20.80 6.56
CA PRO A 63 3.61 20.70 7.83
C PRO A 63 2.24 20.03 7.69
N GLU A 64 1.68 20.00 6.48
CA GLU A 64 0.36 19.44 6.19
C GLU A 64 0.37 17.90 6.13
N ALA A 65 1.39 17.29 5.52
CA ALA A 65 1.58 15.83 5.56
C ALA A 65 2.33 15.36 6.81
N SER A 66 2.97 16.24 7.58
CA SER A 66 3.67 15.85 8.81
C SER A 66 3.12 16.52 10.09
N PRO A 67 1.81 16.46 10.36
CA PRO A 67 1.24 17.08 11.56
C PRO A 67 1.72 16.36 12.81
N SER A 68 1.83 17.08 13.93
CA SER A 68 1.96 16.41 15.24
C SER A 68 0.68 15.66 15.57
N ILE A 69 0.78 14.60 16.38
CA ILE A 69 -0.38 13.74 16.73
C ILE A 69 -1.59 14.54 17.25
N GLY A 70 -1.35 15.56 18.08
CA GLY A 70 -2.41 16.43 18.61
C GLY A 70 -3.03 17.38 17.59
N LYS A 71 -2.46 17.51 16.39
CA LYS A 71 -2.94 18.35 15.29
C LYS A 71 -3.67 17.56 14.21
N VAL A 72 -3.80 16.23 14.31
CA VAL A 72 -4.56 15.42 13.36
C VAL A 72 -6.07 15.77 13.47
N ARG A 73 -6.72 16.06 12.33
CA ARG A 73 -8.12 16.49 12.22
C ARG A 73 -8.79 15.80 11.02
N ALA A 74 -10.11 15.95 10.90
CA ALA A 74 -10.91 15.39 9.80
C ALA A 74 -10.40 15.77 8.40
N ARG A 75 -9.75 16.94 8.24
CA ARG A 75 -9.15 17.39 6.97
C ARG A 75 -8.02 16.50 6.43
N HIS A 76 -7.45 15.63 7.27
CA HIS A 76 -6.41 14.67 6.88
C HIS A 76 -6.99 13.28 6.54
N MET A 77 -8.31 13.08 6.64
CA MET A 77 -8.91 11.81 6.23
C MET A 77 -8.70 11.57 4.74
N GLY A 78 -8.33 10.35 4.39
CA GLY A 78 -8.07 9.95 2.99
C GLY A 78 -6.77 10.50 2.41
N LYS A 79 -5.98 11.27 3.17
CA LYS A 79 -4.71 11.84 2.72
C LYS A 79 -3.52 11.07 3.28
N LEU A 80 -2.39 11.15 2.60
CA LEU A 80 -1.13 10.57 3.08
C LEU A 80 -0.53 11.46 4.17
N ILE A 81 -0.35 10.94 5.39
CA ILE A 81 0.32 11.66 6.48
C ILE A 81 1.42 10.83 7.14
N THR A 82 2.44 11.51 7.64
CA THR A 82 3.56 10.97 8.40
C THR A 82 3.47 11.48 9.84
N LEU A 83 3.40 10.56 10.79
CA LEU A 83 3.36 10.87 12.21
C LEU A 83 4.60 10.31 12.90
N LYS A 84 5.16 11.06 13.85
CA LYS A 84 6.27 10.63 14.70
C LYS A 84 5.77 10.43 16.13
N GLY A 85 6.19 9.33 16.77
CA GLY A 85 5.81 9.01 18.14
C GLY A 85 6.50 7.74 18.66
N THR A 86 6.32 7.45 19.94
CA THR A 86 6.87 6.25 20.60
C THR A 86 5.85 5.12 20.57
N VAL A 87 6.26 3.94 20.11
CA VAL A 87 5.42 2.74 20.15
C VAL A 87 5.32 2.22 21.59
N THR A 88 4.11 2.15 22.15
CA THR A 88 3.89 1.74 23.56
C THR A 88 3.50 0.27 23.71
N ARG A 89 2.90 -0.34 22.67
CA ARG A 89 2.45 -1.74 22.69
C ARG A 89 2.46 -2.32 21.29
N LEU A 90 2.87 -3.58 21.16
CA LEU A 90 2.74 -4.40 19.96
C LEU A 90 1.72 -5.51 20.21
N GLY A 91 0.73 -5.65 19.33
CA GLY A 91 -0.25 -6.74 19.38
C GLY A 91 0.27 -8.02 18.73
N ALA A 92 -0.43 -9.14 18.95
CA ALA A 92 -0.14 -10.38 18.24
C ALA A 92 -0.47 -10.26 16.73
N ALA A 93 0.30 -10.93 15.89
CA ALA A 93 0.02 -11.02 14.46
C ALA A 93 -1.33 -11.75 14.23
N LYS A 94 -2.20 -11.13 13.44
CA LYS A 94 -3.49 -11.72 13.02
C LYS A 94 -3.42 -12.09 11.55
N MET A 95 -3.89 -13.28 11.21
CA MET A 95 -4.09 -13.69 9.83
C MET A 95 -5.39 -13.07 9.30
N ILE A 96 -5.31 -12.38 8.16
CA ILE A 96 -6.46 -11.78 7.48
C ILE A 96 -6.64 -12.52 6.14
N GLU A 97 -7.87 -12.93 5.86
CA GLU A 97 -8.22 -13.56 4.59
C GLU A 97 -8.26 -12.52 3.47
N TYR A 98 -7.48 -12.75 2.42
CA TYR A 98 -7.47 -11.90 1.23
C TYR A 98 -8.53 -12.34 0.21
N GLU A 99 -8.62 -13.65 -0.03
CA GLU A 99 -9.54 -14.27 -0.97
C GLU A 99 -10.17 -15.50 -0.33
N ARG A 100 -11.41 -15.80 -0.72
CA ARG A 100 -12.13 -16.99 -0.29
C ARG A 100 -12.73 -17.72 -1.49
N ASP A 101 -12.49 -19.02 -1.52
CA ASP A 101 -13.11 -19.94 -2.46
C ASP A 101 -14.44 -20.46 -1.91
N TYR A 102 -15.50 -20.25 -2.68
CA TYR A 102 -16.84 -20.74 -2.38
C TYR A 102 -17.16 -21.89 -3.33
N MET A 103 -17.76 -22.96 -2.81
CA MET A 103 -18.24 -24.07 -3.62
C MET A 103 -19.74 -24.28 -3.41
N CYS A 104 -20.51 -24.18 -4.49
CA CYS A 104 -21.93 -24.53 -4.45
C CYS A 104 -22.08 -26.01 -4.11
N ARG A 105 -22.87 -26.33 -3.08
CA ARG A 105 -23.05 -27.73 -2.65
C ARG A 105 -23.82 -28.57 -3.66
N LYS A 106 -24.75 -27.96 -4.41
CA LYS A 106 -25.63 -28.64 -5.37
C LYS A 106 -24.94 -28.95 -6.69
N CYS A 107 -24.40 -27.94 -7.38
CA CYS A 107 -23.79 -28.10 -8.71
C CYS A 107 -22.26 -28.20 -8.68
N LYS A 108 -21.62 -28.14 -7.50
CA LYS A 108 -20.16 -28.17 -7.31
C LYS A 108 -19.37 -27.05 -8.00
N HIS A 109 -20.05 -26.04 -8.53
CA HIS A 109 -19.41 -24.86 -9.11
C HIS A 109 -18.59 -24.11 -8.04
N ARG A 110 -17.36 -23.72 -8.39
CA ARG A 110 -16.43 -22.99 -7.52
C ARG A 110 -16.33 -21.54 -7.97
N VAL A 111 -16.36 -20.62 -7.02
CA VAL A 111 -16.23 -19.18 -7.25
C VAL A 111 -15.23 -18.62 -6.25
N GLN A 112 -14.20 -17.94 -6.75
CA GLN A 112 -13.22 -17.21 -5.94
C GLN A 112 -13.66 -15.76 -5.82
N ARG A 113 -13.64 -15.20 -4.61
CA ARG A 113 -13.95 -13.78 -4.36
C ARG A 113 -12.92 -13.17 -3.43
N VAL A 114 -12.46 -11.98 -3.77
CA VAL A 114 -11.69 -11.12 -2.86
C VAL A 114 -12.60 -10.75 -1.69
N VAL A 115 -12.07 -10.91 -0.47
CA VAL A 115 -12.80 -10.58 0.75
C VAL A 115 -12.65 -9.09 1.02
N GLU A 116 -13.77 -8.37 1.10
CA GLU A 116 -13.75 -6.97 1.51
C GLU A 116 -13.53 -6.90 3.03
N VAL A 117 -12.30 -6.54 3.42
CA VAL A 117 -11.93 -6.43 4.83
C VAL A 117 -12.43 -5.09 5.35
N LEU A 118 -13.67 -5.05 5.85
CA LEU A 118 -14.15 -3.90 6.60
C LEU A 118 -13.31 -3.78 7.90
N PRO A 119 -12.81 -2.58 8.24
CA PRO A 119 -12.11 -2.39 9.49
C PRO A 119 -13.05 -2.76 10.64
N SER A 120 -12.63 -3.74 11.46
CA SER A 120 -13.38 -4.19 12.62
C SER A 120 -13.66 -2.99 13.52
N ARG A 121 -14.94 -2.60 13.62
CA ARG A 121 -15.41 -1.57 14.57
C ARG A 121 -15.09 -2.08 15.97
N SER A 122 -14.15 -1.42 16.64
CA SER A 122 -13.84 -1.57 18.07
C SER A 122 -14.77 -0.69 18.90
#